data_AF-A0A3M1MZU3-F1
#
_entry.id   AF-A0A3M1MZU3-F1
#
_cell.length_a   1.000
_cell.length_b   1.000
_cell.length_c   1.000
_cell.angle_alpha   90.00
_cell.angle_beta   90.00
_cell.angle_gamma   90.00
#
_symmetry.space_group_name_H-M   'P 1'
#
loop_
_entity.id
_entity.type
_entity.pdbx_description
1 polymer ?
#
loop_
_entity_poly.entity_id
_entity_poly.type
_entity_poly.pdbx_seq_one_letter_code
_entity_poly.pdbx_strand_id
1 'polypeptide(L)'
;MRPLLSWKALGVGLILLMVGLLLWPRKASPPSAAVGLCQRPAEQYTSELERLRRLKDSLFQVDPASPIPAEERRRFTGLRYFPANPAWRWKVRYEPLPNALAPVVGAVWVPLPAHPSCKPPARLLVYGEKNGQLYVAFWDSTAAQGLSYEGGRYVPLERFGDSACLDFNRAYFPYCAYNPNYICLPYPPENRLCVPILAGERW
;
A
#
# COMPACT_ATOMS: atom_id res chain seq x y z
N MET A 1 36.80 -32.31 -48.18
CA MET A 1 37.65 -31.67 -47.16
C MET A 1 36.91 -30.44 -46.64
N ARG A 2 36.45 -30.44 -45.37
CA ARG A 2 35.78 -29.27 -44.76
C ARG A 2 36.85 -28.35 -44.16
N PRO A 3 36.84 -27.02 -44.40
CA PRO A 3 37.88 -26.15 -43.88
C PRO A 3 37.67 -25.97 -42.36
N LEU A 4 38.71 -26.26 -41.59
CA LEU A 4 38.74 -26.02 -40.15
C LEU A 4 38.71 -24.51 -39.92
N LEU A 5 37.70 -24.04 -39.19
CA LEU A 5 37.55 -22.66 -38.78
C LEU A 5 38.81 -22.25 -37.98
N SER A 6 39.59 -21.32 -38.53
CA SER A 6 40.83 -20.83 -37.92
C SER A 6 40.58 -20.32 -36.49
N TRP A 7 41.45 -20.67 -35.53
CA TRP A 7 41.38 -20.14 -34.16
C TRP A 7 41.37 -18.61 -34.09
N LYS A 8 41.93 -17.93 -35.10
CA LYS A 8 41.85 -16.47 -35.22
C LYS A 8 40.41 -16.01 -35.49
N ALA A 9 39.64 -16.74 -36.29
CA ALA A 9 38.23 -16.43 -36.56
C ALA A 9 37.34 -16.68 -35.34
N LEU A 10 37.62 -17.74 -34.56
CA LEU A 10 36.96 -17.99 -33.26
C LEU A 10 37.29 -16.90 -32.24
N GLY A 11 38.54 -16.46 -32.16
CA GLY A 11 38.97 -15.39 -31.26
C GLY A 11 38.33 -14.04 -31.59
N VAL A 12 38.29 -13.67 -32.88
CA VAL A 12 37.62 -12.42 -33.32
C VAL A 12 36.11 -12.49 -33.07
N GLY A 13 35.48 -13.63 -33.31
CA GLY A 13 34.06 -13.84 -32.99
C GLY A 13 33.76 -13.68 -31.50
N LEU A 14 34.60 -14.24 -30.63
CA LEU A 14 34.43 -14.13 -29.17
C LEU A 14 34.62 -12.69 -28.67
N ILE A 15 35.60 -11.96 -29.22
CA ILE A 15 35.84 -10.54 -28.89
C ILE A 15 34.67 -9.67 -29.34
N LEU A 16 34.17 -9.85 -30.55
CA LEU A 16 33.01 -9.11 -31.05
C LEU A 16 31.74 -9.41 -30.22
N LEU A 17 31.57 -10.64 -29.76
CA LEU A 17 30.44 -11.05 -28.92
C LEU A 17 30.55 -10.46 -27.51
N MET A 18 31.76 -10.45 -26.93
CA MET A 18 32.06 -9.81 -25.64
C MET A 18 31.86 -8.29 -25.70
N VAL A 19 32.36 -7.63 -26.75
CA VAL A 19 32.16 -6.20 -26.98
C VAL A 19 30.68 -5.89 -27.21
N GLY A 20 29.96 -6.73 -27.95
CA GLY A 20 28.51 -6.61 -28.13
C GLY A 20 27.72 -6.76 -26.82
N LEU A 21 28.15 -7.64 -25.92
CA LEU A 21 27.57 -7.80 -24.57
C LEU A 21 27.91 -6.62 -23.65
N LEU A 22 29.14 -6.09 -23.72
CA LEU A 22 29.59 -4.93 -22.95
C LEU A 22 28.93 -3.62 -23.39
N LEU A 23 28.69 -3.47 -24.69
CA LEU A 23 28.04 -2.30 -25.30
C LEU A 23 26.52 -2.47 -25.44
N TRP A 24 25.95 -3.59 -24.95
CA TRP A 24 24.50 -3.76 -24.95
C TRP A 24 23.87 -2.73 -24.01
N PRO A 25 22.92 -1.91 -24.48
CA PRO A 25 22.33 -0.87 -23.65
C PRO A 25 21.59 -1.52 -22.47
N ARG A 26 22.13 -1.33 -21.27
CA ARG A 26 21.39 -1.65 -20.04
C ARG A 26 20.19 -0.73 -19.99
N LYS A 27 18.97 -1.28 -20.05
CA LYS A 27 17.76 -0.49 -19.76
C LYS A 27 17.95 0.14 -18.39
N ALA A 28 18.05 1.47 -18.35
CA ALA A 28 18.09 2.21 -17.11
C ALA A 28 16.79 1.92 -16.35
N SER A 29 16.90 1.47 -15.10
CA SER A 29 15.74 1.30 -14.24
C SER A 29 15.07 2.67 -14.04
N PRO A 30 13.73 2.74 -14.00
CA PRO A 30 13.04 3.99 -13.75
C PRO A 30 13.46 4.58 -12.39
N PRO A 31 13.46 5.91 -12.22
CA PRO A 31 13.81 6.55 -10.95
C PRO A 31 12.89 6.05 -9.83
N SER A 32 13.47 5.76 -8.65
CA SER A 32 12.79 5.18 -7.49
C SER A 32 11.53 5.95 -7.04
N ALA A 33 11.43 7.25 -7.34
CA ALA A 33 10.28 8.08 -7.02
C ALA A 33 9.05 7.83 -7.92
N ALA A 34 9.24 7.32 -9.14
CA ALA A 34 8.16 7.01 -10.08
C ALA A 34 7.49 5.64 -9.79
N VAL A 35 8.12 4.82 -8.96
CA VAL A 35 7.64 3.48 -8.58
C VAL A 35 6.90 3.61 -7.25
N GLY A 36 5.58 3.47 -7.28
CA GLY A 36 4.73 3.45 -6.09
C GLY A 36 5.21 2.39 -5.08
N LEU A 37 4.93 2.60 -3.78
CA LEU A 37 5.46 1.78 -2.67
C LEU A 37 5.28 0.27 -2.90
N CYS A 38 4.22 -0.12 -3.60
CA CYS A 38 3.87 -1.51 -3.83
C CYS A 38 4.67 -2.22 -4.90
N GLN A 39 5.32 -1.47 -5.78
CA GLN A 39 6.18 -2.01 -6.81
C GLN A 39 7.66 -2.05 -6.34
N ARG A 40 7.94 -1.53 -5.15
CA ARG A 40 9.30 -1.53 -4.59
C ARG A 40 9.70 -2.91 -4.04
N PRO A 41 10.99 -3.29 -4.16
CA PRO A 41 11.55 -4.46 -3.48
C PRO A 41 11.31 -4.43 -1.97
N ALA A 42 11.16 -5.60 -1.34
CA ALA A 42 10.83 -5.71 0.07
C ALA A 42 11.84 -5.00 0.99
N GLU A 43 13.13 -5.06 0.66
CA GLU A 43 14.21 -4.41 1.42
C GLU A 43 14.06 -2.89 1.47
N GLN A 44 13.75 -2.25 0.33
CA GLN A 44 13.57 -0.79 0.23
C GLN A 44 12.21 -0.34 0.75
N TYR A 45 11.22 -1.23 0.72
CA TYR A 45 9.86 -0.94 1.13
C TYR A 45 9.77 -0.61 2.62
N THR A 46 10.38 -1.44 3.48
CA THR A 46 10.28 -1.28 4.94
C THR A 46 10.90 0.04 5.40
N SER A 47 12.10 0.37 4.92
CA SER A 47 12.76 1.63 5.26
C SER A 47 11.96 2.86 4.82
N GLU A 48 11.31 2.78 3.66
CA GLU A 48 10.46 3.87 3.16
C GLU A 48 9.16 3.99 3.96
N LEU A 49 8.51 2.87 4.28
CA LEU A 49 7.31 2.86 5.11
C LEU A 49 7.60 3.49 6.48
N GLU A 50 8.72 3.15 7.10
CA GLU A 50 9.14 3.76 8.37
C GLU A 50 9.43 5.25 8.23
N ARG A 51 10.04 5.68 7.12
CA ARG A 51 10.25 7.10 6.82
C ARG A 51 8.92 7.84 6.73
N LEU A 52 7.92 7.25 6.07
CA LEU A 52 6.58 7.83 5.95
C LEU A 52 5.84 7.87 7.28
N ARG A 53 5.99 6.85 8.14
CA ARG A 53 5.45 6.86 9.51
C ARG A 53 6.04 8.01 10.33
N ARG A 54 7.37 8.17 10.34
CA ARG A 54 8.03 9.30 11.02
C ARG A 54 7.62 10.67 10.49
N LEU A 55 7.43 10.78 9.17
CA LEU A 55 6.92 12.02 8.56
C LEU A 55 5.50 12.32 9.03
N LYS A 56 4.62 11.31 9.03
CA LYS A 56 3.25 11.46 9.54
C LYS A 56 3.23 11.87 11.01
N ASP A 57 4.05 11.24 11.85
CA ASP A 57 4.19 11.60 13.28
C ASP A 57 4.61 13.06 13.44
N SER A 58 5.62 13.50 12.66
CA SER A 58 6.09 14.88 12.69
C SER A 58 4.97 15.86 12.29
N LEU A 59 4.23 15.56 11.22
CA LEU A 59 3.08 16.37 10.77
C LEU A 59 1.96 16.40 11.81
N PHE A 60 1.65 15.28 12.46
CA PHE A 60 0.64 15.23 13.52
C PHE A 60 1.04 16.09 14.73
N GLN A 61 2.34 16.26 14.96
CA GLN A 61 2.83 17.12 16.04
C GLN A 61 2.81 18.61 15.67
N VAL A 62 3.25 18.97 14.45
CA VAL A 62 3.55 20.38 14.10
C VAL A 62 2.57 21.04 13.13
N ASP A 63 1.84 20.27 12.34
CA ASP A 63 1.00 20.82 11.28
C ASP A 63 -0.25 21.54 11.86
N PRO A 64 -0.57 22.76 11.44
CA PRO A 64 -1.79 23.45 11.86
C PRO A 64 -3.06 22.63 11.62
N ALA A 65 -3.13 21.88 10.51
CA ALA A 65 -4.24 21.01 10.13
C ALA A 65 -4.20 19.61 10.78
N SER A 66 -3.27 19.36 11.71
CA SER A 66 -3.22 18.10 12.47
C SER A 66 -4.54 17.83 13.19
N PRO A 67 -5.03 16.58 13.17
CA PRO A 67 -6.25 16.20 13.90
C PRO A 67 -6.04 16.18 15.42
N ILE A 68 -4.79 16.14 15.91
CA ILE A 68 -4.49 16.14 17.35
C ILE A 68 -4.92 17.49 17.95
N PRO A 69 -5.75 17.51 19.02
CA PRO A 69 -6.15 18.74 19.71
C PRO A 69 -4.94 19.58 20.11
N ALA A 70 -5.03 20.90 19.95
CA ALA A 70 -3.88 21.80 20.10
C ALA A 70 -3.24 21.72 21.49
N GLU A 71 -4.06 21.51 22.52
CA GLU A 71 -3.69 21.30 23.91
C GLU A 71 -2.92 19.97 24.14
N GLU A 72 -3.14 18.97 23.29
CA GLU A 72 -2.50 17.65 23.37
C GLU A 72 -1.23 17.56 22.51
N ARG A 73 -1.09 18.39 21.47
CA ARG A 73 0.05 18.34 20.52
C ARG A 73 1.43 18.37 21.19
N ARG A 74 1.58 19.10 22.30
CA ARG A 74 2.86 19.16 23.04
C ARG A 74 3.25 17.84 23.69
N ARG A 75 2.28 16.97 24.00
CA ARG A 75 2.47 15.66 24.63
C ARG A 75 2.45 14.51 23.61
N PHE A 76 2.16 14.80 22.35
CA PHE A 76 2.12 13.81 21.29
C PHE A 76 3.54 13.30 20.97
N THR A 77 3.76 12.01 21.16
CA THR A 77 5.07 11.35 20.97
C THR A 77 5.15 10.51 19.71
N GLY A 78 4.14 10.58 18.84
CA GLY A 78 4.02 9.74 17.65
C GLY A 78 2.94 8.67 17.76
N LEU A 79 2.55 8.13 16.61
CA LEU A 79 1.55 7.09 16.46
C LEU A 79 2.15 5.70 16.73
N ARG A 80 1.28 4.73 16.99
CA ARG A 80 1.66 3.33 17.17
C ARG A 80 1.27 2.52 15.96
N TYR A 81 2.15 1.59 15.59
CA TYR A 81 1.99 0.76 14.42
C TYR A 81 2.24 -0.72 14.75
N PHE A 82 1.60 -1.60 14.00
CA PHE A 82 2.07 -2.98 13.88
C PHE A 82 3.41 -3.01 13.13
N PRO A 83 4.26 -4.05 13.38
CA PRO A 83 5.47 -4.27 12.62
C PRO A 83 5.18 -4.28 11.11
N ALA A 84 6.09 -3.70 10.33
CA ALA A 84 5.98 -3.76 8.87
C ALA A 84 6.01 -5.21 8.40
N ASN A 85 5.04 -5.60 7.59
CA ASN A 85 4.92 -6.95 7.07
C ASN A 85 4.53 -6.90 5.58
N PRO A 86 5.49 -7.13 4.67
CA PRO A 86 5.25 -7.11 3.23
C PRO A 86 4.18 -8.09 2.74
N ALA A 87 3.79 -9.10 3.52
CA ALA A 87 2.72 -10.04 3.18
C ALA A 87 1.33 -9.38 3.16
N TRP A 88 1.17 -8.23 3.83
CA TRP A 88 -0.07 -7.44 3.84
C TRP A 88 -0.15 -6.38 2.72
N ARG A 89 0.74 -6.48 1.73
CA ARG A 89 0.82 -5.61 0.57
C ARG A 89 0.43 -6.38 -0.69
N TRP A 90 -0.70 -6.02 -1.29
CA TRP A 90 -1.28 -6.80 -2.38
C TRP A 90 -1.49 -5.98 -3.65
N LYS A 91 -1.16 -6.59 -4.77
CA LYS A 91 -1.70 -6.19 -6.08
C LYS A 91 -3.05 -6.87 -6.25
N VAL A 92 -4.10 -6.07 -6.35
CA VAL A 92 -5.49 -6.53 -6.45
C VAL A 92 -6.10 -6.07 -7.76
N ARG A 93 -7.11 -6.80 -8.24
CA ARG A 93 -7.94 -6.36 -9.37
C ARG A 93 -8.82 -5.21 -8.90
N TYR A 94 -8.89 -4.14 -9.69
CA TYR A 94 -9.79 -3.01 -9.47
C TYR A 94 -10.91 -3.04 -10.53
N GLU A 95 -12.14 -2.83 -10.08
CA GLU A 95 -13.30 -2.69 -10.96
C GLU A 95 -14.01 -1.35 -10.67
N PRO A 96 -14.12 -0.45 -11.66
CA PRO A 96 -14.92 0.76 -11.53
C PRO A 96 -16.41 0.42 -11.36
N LEU A 97 -17.12 1.17 -10.52
CA LEU A 97 -18.57 1.07 -10.36
C LEU A 97 -19.24 2.38 -10.78
N PRO A 98 -19.44 2.63 -12.09
CA PRO A 98 -19.88 3.94 -12.60
C PRO A 98 -21.30 4.34 -12.16
N ASN A 99 -22.13 3.36 -11.77
CA ASN A 99 -23.51 3.59 -11.32
C ASN A 99 -23.64 3.52 -9.78
N ALA A 100 -22.52 3.46 -9.04
CA ALA A 100 -22.57 3.48 -7.58
C ALA A 100 -22.87 4.90 -7.05
N LEU A 101 -23.48 4.96 -5.87
CA LEU A 101 -23.67 6.21 -5.15
C LEU A 101 -22.36 6.65 -4.50
N ALA A 102 -22.02 7.93 -4.69
CA ALA A 102 -20.88 8.53 -4.01
C ALA A 102 -21.02 8.37 -2.48
N PRO A 103 -19.92 8.13 -1.73
CA PRO A 103 -18.52 8.18 -2.20
C PRO A 103 -17.99 6.88 -2.81
N VAL A 104 -18.82 5.83 -2.98
CA VAL A 104 -18.35 4.56 -3.56
C VAL A 104 -18.15 4.71 -5.07
N VAL A 105 -16.97 4.33 -5.56
CA VAL A 105 -16.57 4.49 -6.97
C VAL A 105 -16.05 3.20 -7.62
N GLY A 106 -15.82 2.15 -6.84
CA GLY A 106 -15.21 0.92 -7.33
C GLY A 106 -15.24 -0.22 -6.34
N ALA A 107 -14.65 -1.34 -6.73
CA ALA A 107 -14.42 -2.50 -5.88
C ALA A 107 -13.05 -3.14 -6.14
N VAL A 108 -12.52 -3.83 -5.14
CA VAL A 108 -11.32 -4.65 -5.22
C VAL A 108 -11.54 -6.05 -4.65
N TRP A 109 -10.81 -7.05 -5.17
CA TRP A 109 -10.83 -8.42 -4.67
C TRP A 109 -9.53 -8.74 -3.95
N VAL A 110 -9.66 -9.02 -2.67
CA VAL A 110 -8.55 -9.18 -1.74
C VAL A 110 -8.38 -10.65 -1.38
N PRO A 111 -7.17 -11.23 -1.56
CA PRO A 111 -6.92 -12.64 -1.28
C PRO A 111 -6.66 -12.86 0.22
N LEU A 112 -7.67 -12.59 1.06
CA LEU A 112 -7.58 -12.85 2.50
C LEU A 112 -7.32 -14.34 2.77
N PRO A 113 -6.63 -14.70 3.85
CA PRO A 113 -6.54 -16.09 4.26
C PRO A 113 -7.93 -16.65 4.57
N ALA A 114 -8.13 -17.95 4.35
CA ALA A 114 -9.36 -18.62 4.72
C ALA A 114 -9.59 -18.51 6.24
N HIS A 115 -10.83 -18.25 6.65
CA HIS A 115 -11.21 -18.12 8.04
C HIS A 115 -12.58 -18.78 8.26
N PRO A 116 -12.88 -19.39 9.42
CA PRO A 116 -14.17 -20.03 9.66
C PRO A 116 -15.38 -19.10 9.39
N SER A 117 -15.20 -17.80 9.60
CA SER A 117 -16.25 -16.79 9.45
C SER A 117 -16.40 -16.22 8.02
N CYS A 118 -15.55 -16.57 7.06
CA CYS A 118 -15.63 -16.01 5.70
C CYS A 118 -14.84 -16.81 4.65
N LYS A 119 -15.25 -16.70 3.38
CA LYS A 119 -14.55 -17.31 2.25
C LYS A 119 -13.79 -16.25 1.45
N PRO A 120 -12.51 -16.48 1.11
CA PRO A 120 -11.80 -15.61 0.20
C PRO A 120 -12.19 -15.89 -1.28
N PRO A 121 -11.95 -14.94 -2.20
CA PRO A 121 -11.47 -13.59 -1.93
C PRO A 121 -12.57 -12.69 -1.34
N ALA A 122 -12.17 -11.73 -0.49
CA ALA A 122 -13.10 -10.70 -0.01
C ALA A 122 -13.25 -9.60 -1.05
N ARG A 123 -14.48 -9.18 -1.33
CA ARG A 123 -14.76 -8.04 -2.22
C ARG A 123 -14.97 -6.79 -1.36
N LEU A 124 -14.11 -5.79 -1.52
CA LEU A 124 -14.18 -4.54 -0.77
C LEU A 124 -14.60 -3.39 -1.69
N LEU A 125 -15.54 -2.57 -1.23
CA LEU A 125 -15.95 -1.33 -1.86
C LEU A 125 -14.87 -0.26 -1.65
N VAL A 126 -14.60 0.49 -2.72
CA VAL A 126 -13.59 1.55 -2.76
C VAL A 126 -14.29 2.90 -2.76
N TYR A 127 -13.83 3.77 -1.88
CA TYR A 127 -14.29 5.15 -1.77
C TYR A 127 -13.37 6.04 -2.60
N GLY A 128 -13.95 7.07 -3.23
CA GLY A 128 -13.24 8.07 -4.00
C GLY A 128 -13.45 9.48 -3.47
N GLU A 129 -12.37 10.24 -3.40
CA GLU A 129 -12.42 11.66 -3.07
C GLU A 129 -12.44 12.55 -4.30
N LYS A 130 -12.87 13.81 -4.14
CA LYS A 130 -12.94 14.80 -5.23
C LYS A 130 -11.58 15.08 -5.88
N ASN A 131 -10.48 14.89 -5.14
CA ASN A 131 -9.10 15.06 -5.62
C ASN A 131 -8.56 13.82 -6.36
N GLY A 132 -9.38 12.77 -6.53
CA GLY A 132 -9.01 11.51 -7.20
C GLY A 132 -8.34 10.48 -6.29
N GLN A 133 -8.15 10.76 -5.00
CA GLN A 133 -7.65 9.77 -4.05
C GLN A 133 -8.66 8.65 -3.85
N LEU A 134 -8.16 7.41 -3.78
CA LEU A 134 -8.96 6.22 -3.54
C LEU A 134 -8.53 5.59 -2.22
N TYR A 135 -9.49 5.05 -1.47
CA TYR A 135 -9.21 4.29 -0.25
C TYR A 135 -10.32 3.28 0.03
N VAL A 136 -10.02 2.35 0.93
CA VAL A 136 -11.01 1.43 1.50
C VAL A 136 -11.16 1.77 2.98
N ALA A 137 -12.36 2.17 3.39
CA ALA A 137 -12.74 2.19 4.80
C ALA A 137 -13.15 0.77 5.19
N PHE A 138 -12.52 0.19 6.21
CA PHE A 138 -12.74 -1.19 6.62
C PHE A 138 -12.74 -1.35 8.13
N TRP A 139 -13.25 -2.48 8.58
CA TRP A 139 -13.17 -2.93 9.97
C TRP A 139 -12.64 -4.36 9.99
N ASP A 140 -11.91 -4.73 11.04
CA ASP A 140 -11.43 -6.09 11.24
C ASP A 140 -11.37 -6.45 12.73
N SER A 141 -11.11 -7.72 13.05
CA SER A 141 -11.21 -8.22 14.41
C SER A 141 -10.14 -7.66 15.37
N THR A 142 -9.10 -6.96 14.90
CA THR A 142 -8.17 -6.23 15.79
C THR A 142 -8.84 -5.10 16.55
N ALA A 143 -9.90 -4.50 15.97
CA ALA A 143 -10.70 -3.46 16.63
C ALA A 143 -11.48 -4.01 17.83
N ALA A 144 -12.10 -5.19 17.68
CA ALA A 144 -12.81 -5.85 18.78
C ALA A 144 -11.89 -6.28 19.93
N GLN A 145 -10.59 -6.46 19.65
CA GLN A 145 -9.57 -6.84 20.63
C GLN A 145 -8.94 -5.62 21.33
N GLY A 146 -9.36 -4.40 20.98
CA GLY A 146 -8.74 -3.16 21.49
C GLY A 146 -7.33 -2.90 20.95
N LEU A 147 -6.91 -3.62 19.90
CA LEU A 147 -5.59 -3.41 19.27
C LEU A 147 -5.63 -2.27 18.25
N SER A 148 -6.79 -1.93 17.69
CA SER A 148 -6.96 -0.81 16.74
C SER A 148 -8.23 -0.02 17.06
N TYR A 149 -8.42 1.12 16.41
CA TYR A 149 -9.63 1.94 16.54
C TYR A 149 -10.92 1.15 16.27
N GLU A 150 -11.87 1.25 17.19
CA GLU A 150 -13.15 0.55 17.19
C GLU A 150 -14.03 0.92 16.00
N GLY A 151 -13.92 2.16 15.52
CA GLY A 151 -14.64 2.68 14.35
C GLY A 151 -14.10 2.20 13.00
N GLY A 152 -13.01 1.42 13.00
CA GLY A 152 -12.36 0.92 11.79
C GLY A 152 -11.21 1.80 11.31
N ARG A 153 -10.62 1.41 10.17
CA ARG A 153 -9.42 2.03 9.60
C ARG A 153 -9.63 2.32 8.13
N TYR A 154 -8.85 3.26 7.60
CA TYR A 154 -8.79 3.51 6.16
C TYR A 154 -7.47 2.98 5.63
N VAL A 155 -7.48 2.43 4.42
CA VAL A 155 -6.25 2.05 3.71
C VAL A 155 -6.24 2.71 2.33
N PRO A 156 -5.18 3.47 1.98
CA PRO A 156 -5.10 4.11 0.67
C PRO A 156 -4.99 3.04 -0.43
N LEU A 157 -5.58 3.34 -1.57
CA LEU A 157 -5.58 2.49 -2.75
C LEU A 157 -4.88 3.22 -3.91
N GLU A 158 -3.80 2.64 -4.42
CA GLU A 158 -3.06 3.21 -5.56
C GLU A 158 -3.43 2.46 -6.84
N ARG A 159 -4.24 3.06 -7.71
CA ARG A 159 -4.69 2.44 -8.97
C ARG A 159 -3.68 2.60 -10.09
N PHE A 160 -3.48 1.54 -10.88
CA PHE A 160 -2.71 1.53 -12.13
C PHE A 160 -3.39 0.59 -13.16
N GLY A 161 -4.12 1.19 -14.10
CA GLY A 161 -4.98 0.44 -15.03
C GLY A 161 -6.14 -0.26 -14.33
N ASP A 162 -6.32 -1.55 -14.59
CA ASP A 162 -7.34 -2.41 -13.96
C ASP A 162 -6.80 -3.14 -12.71
N SER A 163 -5.62 -2.73 -12.25
CA SER A 163 -5.03 -3.19 -11.01
C SER A 163 -4.94 -2.02 -10.03
N ALA A 164 -4.87 -2.36 -8.75
CA ALA A 164 -4.53 -1.42 -7.72
C ALA A 164 -3.60 -2.06 -6.70
N CYS A 165 -2.89 -1.23 -5.95
CA CYS A 165 -2.24 -1.68 -4.74
C CYS A 165 -3.08 -1.34 -3.52
N LEU A 166 -3.30 -2.36 -2.69
CA LEU A 166 -3.85 -2.26 -1.35
C LEU A 166 -2.77 -2.70 -0.35
N ASP A 167 -2.31 -1.77 0.49
CA ASP A 167 -1.24 -2.02 1.45
C ASP A 167 -1.70 -1.73 2.88
N PHE A 168 -2.10 -2.77 3.60
CA PHE A 168 -2.61 -2.63 4.96
C PHE A 168 -1.55 -2.15 5.97
N ASN A 169 -0.25 -2.18 5.63
CA ASN A 169 0.77 -1.55 6.48
C ASN A 169 0.64 -0.02 6.55
N ARG A 170 -0.11 0.55 5.61
CA ARG A 170 -0.47 1.97 5.53
C ARG A 170 -1.89 2.22 6.01
N ALA A 171 -2.57 1.22 6.57
CA ALA A 171 -3.87 1.43 7.19
C ALA A 171 -3.72 2.42 8.35
N TYR A 172 -4.61 3.40 8.41
CA TYR A 172 -4.56 4.51 9.35
C TYR A 172 -5.91 4.75 10.01
N PHE A 173 -5.88 5.38 11.18
CA PHE A 173 -7.09 5.84 11.84
C PHE A 173 -7.61 7.11 11.16
N PRO A 174 -8.93 7.20 10.92
CA PRO A 174 -9.53 8.43 10.47
C PRO A 174 -9.49 9.48 11.59
N TYR A 175 -9.58 10.77 11.25
CA TYR A 175 -9.29 11.85 12.20
C TYR A 175 -10.17 11.86 13.47
N CYS A 176 -11.43 11.41 13.37
CA CYS A 176 -12.32 11.26 14.52
C CYS A 176 -11.79 10.32 15.62
N ALA A 177 -10.87 9.40 15.29
CA ALA A 177 -10.22 8.55 16.28
C ALA A 177 -9.32 9.33 17.25
N TYR A 178 -8.82 10.50 16.82
CA TYR A 178 -7.95 11.36 17.61
C TYR A 178 -8.68 12.58 18.18
N ASN A 179 -9.78 12.99 17.55
CA ASN A 179 -10.50 14.20 17.92
C ASN A 179 -11.98 14.08 17.56
N PRO A 180 -12.89 14.07 18.55
CA PRO A 180 -14.31 13.82 18.34
C PRO A 180 -15.03 14.92 17.55
N ASN A 181 -14.38 16.06 17.31
CA ASN A 181 -14.93 17.15 16.50
C ASN A 181 -14.89 16.87 15.00
N TYR A 182 -14.21 15.81 14.55
CA TYR A 182 -14.21 15.38 13.16
C TYR A 182 -15.33 14.38 12.87
N ILE A 183 -15.97 14.54 11.72
CA ILE A 183 -16.93 13.56 11.19
C ILE A 183 -16.20 12.64 10.20
N CYS A 184 -16.24 11.35 10.46
CA CYS A 184 -15.64 10.32 9.61
C CYS A 184 -16.69 9.54 8.84
N LEU A 185 -16.34 9.14 7.62
CA LEU A 185 -17.14 8.23 6.84
C LEU A 185 -17.08 6.80 7.44
N PRO A 186 -18.23 6.16 7.66
CA PRO A 186 -18.25 4.78 8.11
C PRO A 186 -17.80 3.83 6.98
N TYR A 187 -17.32 2.65 7.38
CA TYR A 187 -17.10 1.54 6.45
C TYR A 187 -18.46 0.88 6.11
N PRO A 188 -18.66 0.40 4.86
CA PRO A 188 -19.87 -0.33 4.50
C PRO A 188 -19.81 -1.77 5.06
N PRO A 189 -20.95 -2.45 5.24
CA PRO A 189 -20.98 -3.83 5.77
C PRO A 189 -20.08 -4.81 5.01
N GLU A 190 -19.95 -4.65 3.69
CA GLU A 190 -19.10 -5.46 2.81
C GLU A 190 -17.60 -5.33 3.15
N ASN A 191 -17.19 -4.20 3.72
CA ASN A 191 -15.80 -3.96 4.11
C ASN A 191 -15.51 -4.40 5.56
N ARG A 192 -16.40 -5.19 6.15
CA ARG A 192 -16.15 -5.83 7.45
C ARG A 192 -15.35 -7.12 7.24
N LEU A 193 -14.05 -7.02 7.49
CA LEU A 193 -13.13 -8.13 7.40
C LEU A 193 -13.25 -9.06 8.62
N CYS A 194 -13.25 -10.34 8.30
CA CYS A 194 -13.35 -11.47 9.24
C CYS A 194 -12.01 -11.89 9.86
N VAL A 195 -10.89 -11.45 9.29
CA VAL A 195 -9.53 -11.83 9.70
C VAL A 195 -8.86 -10.67 10.41
N PRO A 196 -8.04 -10.91 11.44
CA PRO A 196 -7.28 -9.83 12.08
C PRO A 196 -6.22 -9.30 11.12
N ILE A 197 -6.23 -7.98 10.89
CA ILE A 197 -5.25 -7.31 10.06
C ILE A 197 -4.16 -6.72 10.95
N LEU A 198 -3.11 -7.50 11.20
CA LEU A 198 -1.95 -7.14 12.02
C LEU A 198 -0.94 -6.28 11.24
N ALA A 199 -1.42 -5.19 10.63
CA ALA A 199 -0.64 -4.23 9.86
C ALA A 199 -1.26 -2.83 10.00
N GLY A 200 -0.45 -1.78 9.87
CA GLY A 200 -0.91 -0.39 9.96
C GLY A 200 -0.97 0.16 11.37
N GLU A 201 -1.77 1.21 11.57
CA GLU A 201 -1.97 1.88 12.87
C GLU A 201 -2.69 0.99 13.88
N ARG A 202 -2.30 1.15 15.15
CA ARG A 202 -2.78 0.41 16.32
C ARG A 202 -2.80 1.32 17.56
N TRP A 203 -3.47 0.89 18.63
CA TRP A 203 -3.34 1.49 19.96
C TRP A 203 -2.14 0.96 20.74
#